data_AF-A0A956H4W6-F1
#
_entry.id   AF-A0A956H4W6-F1
#
_cell.length_a   1.000
_cell.length_b   1.000
_cell.length_c   1.000
_cell.angle_alpha   90.00
_cell.angle_beta   90.00
_cell.angle_gamma   90.00
#
_symmetry.space_group_name_H-M   'P 1'
#
loop_
_entity.id
_entity.type
_entity.pdbx_description
1 polymer ?
#
loop_
_entity_poly.entity_id
_entity_poly.type
_entity_poly.pdbx_seq_one_letter_code
_entity_poly.pdbx_strand_id
1 'polypeptide(L)' 'MTKQASTSAQSCPHARSCVLFPILQKSNALDYWSRTYCEGDFGRCARFDRLTKGLAVAPNLLPNGKKI' A
#
# COMPACT_ATOMS: atom_id res chain seq x y z
N MET A 1 6.36 -21.20 -18.82
CA MET A 1 6.03 -21.31 -17.38
C MET A 1 7.34 -21.61 -16.69
N THR A 2 7.91 -20.87 -15.73
CA THR A 2 7.42 -19.94 -14.70
C THR A 2 8.68 -19.36 -14.03
N LYS A 3 8.68 -18.07 -13.64
CA LYS A 3 9.37 -17.60 -12.43
C LYS A 3 8.94 -16.17 -12.11
N GLN A 4 7.87 -16.06 -11.33
CA GLN A 4 7.53 -14.81 -10.65
C GLN A 4 8.69 -14.47 -9.72
N ALA A 5 9.32 -13.33 -9.98
CA ALA A 5 10.39 -12.79 -9.16
C ALA A 5 9.80 -12.30 -7.84
N SER A 6 10.14 -13.02 -6.77
CA SER A 6 9.90 -12.63 -5.39
C SER A 6 10.49 -11.24 -5.13
N THR A 7 9.64 -10.24 -4.90
CA THR A 7 10.06 -8.89 -4.50
C THR A 7 9.48 -8.58 -3.12
N SER A 8 10.04 -9.25 -2.12
CA SER A 8 9.70 -9.15 -0.71
C SER A 8 10.09 -7.78 -0.15
N ALA A 9 9.15 -6.83 -0.11
CA ALA A 9 9.13 -5.58 0.67
C ALA A 9 10.28 -4.55 0.50
N GLN A 10 11.48 -4.93 0.03
CA GLN A 10 12.68 -4.10 -0.01
C GLN A 10 12.72 -3.16 -1.21
N SER A 11 11.96 -3.44 -2.28
CA SER A 11 11.97 -2.65 -3.51
C SER A 11 10.66 -1.91 -3.76
N CYS A 12 9.84 -1.67 -2.74
CA CYS A 12 8.64 -0.88 -2.95
C CYS A 12 8.99 0.61 -3.10
N PRO A 13 8.77 1.22 -4.28
CA PRO A 13 9.12 2.64 -4.49
C PRO A 13 8.34 3.56 -3.54
N HIS A 14 7.18 3.11 -3.07
CA HIS A 14 6.32 3.86 -2.16
C HIS A 14 6.69 3.69 -0.68
N ALA A 15 7.55 2.74 -0.29
CA ALA A 15 7.85 2.50 1.13
C ALA A 15 8.44 3.73 1.82
N ARG A 16 9.31 4.48 1.13
CA ARG A 16 9.97 5.68 1.69
C ARG A 16 9.03 6.87 1.93
N SER A 17 7.93 6.95 1.18
CA SER A 17 6.95 8.04 1.27
C SER A 17 5.61 7.60 1.86
N CYS A 18 5.46 6.33 2.20
CA CYS A 18 4.22 5.79 2.73
C CYS A 18 4.08 6.12 4.22
N VAL A 19 3.17 7.04 4.53
CA VAL A 19 2.82 7.43 5.92
C VAL A 19 2.35 6.25 6.79
N LEU A 20 1.87 5.17 6.17
CA LEU A 20 1.45 3.97 6.87
C LEU A 20 2.60 2.99 7.15
N PHE A 21 3.73 3.10 6.45
CA PHE A 21 4.86 2.17 6.59
C PHE A 21 5.29 1.94 8.05
N PRO A 22 5.53 2.96 8.89
CA PRO A 22 5.91 2.75 10.29
C PRO A 22 4.80 2.11 11.14
N ILE A 23 3.53 2.24 10.75
CA ILE A 23 2.40 1.62 11.44
C ILE A 23 2.28 0.15 11.02
N LEU A 24 2.43 -0.11 9.72
CA LEU A 24 2.37 -1.45 9.15
C LEU A 24 3.55 -2.34 9.57
N GLN A 25 4.73 -1.76 9.74
CA GLN A 25 5.89 -2.45 10.32
C GLN A 25 5.62 -3.00 11.72
N LYS A 26 4.72 -2.35 12.49
CA LYS A 26 4.38 -2.76 13.86
C LYS A 26 3.23 -3.78 13.92
N SER A 27 2.45 -3.95 12.85
CA SER A 27 1.17 -4.68 12.89
C SER A 27 1.18 -6.08 12.28
N ASN A 28 2.35 -6.65 11.96
CA ASN A 28 2.51 -7.90 11.20
C ASN A 28 1.82 -7.93 9.82
N ALA A 29 1.14 -6.85 9.42
CA ALA A 29 0.41 -6.74 8.16
C ALA A 29 1.25 -6.14 7.03
N LEU A 30 2.54 -5.86 7.28
CA LEU A 30 3.42 -5.20 6.32
C LEU A 30 3.51 -5.96 5.00
N ASP A 31 3.67 -7.28 5.02
CA ASP A 31 3.79 -8.08 3.78
C ASP A 31 2.53 -7.96 2.92
N TYR A 32 1.36 -8.18 3.52
CA TYR A 32 0.07 -8.07 2.84
C TYR A 32 -0.15 -6.69 2.21
N TRP A 33 0.08 -5.63 2.99
CA TRP A 33 -0.13 -4.28 2.51
C TRP A 33 0.93 -3.86 1.49
N SER A 34 2.19 -4.25 1.66
CA SER A 34 3.25 -3.96 0.69
C SER A 34 2.89 -4.52 -0.69
N ARG A 35 2.45 -5.78 -0.78
CA ARG A 35 1.96 -6.34 -2.06
C ARG A 35 0.83 -5.50 -2.64
N THR A 36 -0.11 -5.07 -1.81
CA THR A 36 -1.24 -4.23 -2.26
C THR A 36 -0.78 -2.86 -2.80
N TYR A 37 0.25 -2.26 -2.19
CA TYR A 37 0.76 -0.95 -2.58
C TYR A 37 1.75 -0.98 -3.76
N CYS A 38 2.48 -2.08 -3.94
CA CYS A 38 3.62 -2.15 -4.85
C CYS A 38 3.34 -3.08 -6.04
N GLU A 39 2.42 -4.04 -5.89
CA GLU A 39 2.06 -5.04 -6.90
C GLU A 39 0.54 -5.06 -7.21
N GLY A 40 -0.26 -4.28 -6.48
CA GLY A 40 -1.72 -4.30 -6.56
C GLY A 40 -2.31 -3.46 -7.70
N ASP A 41 -3.56 -3.77 -8.05
CA ASP A 41 -4.37 -2.96 -8.96
C ASP A 41 -4.76 -1.63 -8.27
N PHE A 42 -4.07 -0.55 -8.64
CA PHE A 42 -4.31 0.78 -8.11
C PHE A 42 -5.74 1.30 -8.36
N GLY A 43 -6.45 0.78 -9.36
CA GLY A 43 -7.84 1.13 -9.64
C GLY A 43 -8.80 0.79 -8.49
N ARG A 44 -8.41 -0.14 -7.60
CA ARG A 44 -9.20 -0.52 -6.42
C ARG A 44 -8.64 0.03 -5.11
N CYS A 45 -7.57 0.81 -5.18
CA CYS A 45 -6.95 1.42 -4.01
C CYS A 45 -7.72 2.69 -3.62
N ALA A 46 -8.46 2.63 -2.51
CA ALA A 46 -9.26 3.76 -2.01
C ALA A 46 -8.43 5.01 -1.69
N ARG A 47 -7.13 4.85 -1.38
CA ARG A 47 -6.22 5.99 -1.22
C ARG A 47 -5.92 6.64 -2.57
N PHE A 48 -5.60 5.83 -3.57
CA PHE A 48 -5.30 6.32 -4.92
C PHE A 48 -6.51 7.00 -5.53
N ASP A 49 -7.69 6.39 -5.43
CA ASP A 49 -8.96 6.98 -5.88
C ASP A 49 -9.25 8.35 -5.25
N ARG A 50 -8.97 8.51 -3.95
CA ARG A 50 -9.12 9.82 -3.30
C ARG A 50 -8.11 10.84 -3.80
N LEU A 51 -6.84 10.44 -3.95
CA LEU A 51 -5.79 11.33 -4.50
C LEU A 51 -6.16 11.80 -5.91
N THR A 52 -6.59 10.90 -6.79
CA THR A 52 -6.95 11.25 -8.18
C THR A 52 -8.19 12.13 -8.26
N LYS A 53 -9.09 12.05 -7.27
CA LYS A 53 -10.25 12.93 -7.13
C LYS A 53 -9.96 14.24 -6.40
N GLY A 54 -8.72 14.51 -6.00
CA GLY A 54 -8.36 15.71 -5.23
C GLY A 54 -8.95 15.74 -3.81
N LEU A 55 -9.37 14.59 -3.28
CA LEU A 55 -9.95 14.46 -1.95
C LEU A 55 -8.86 14.27 -0.89
N ALA A 56 -9.13 14.76 0.32
CA ALA A 56 -8.26 14.52 1.46
C ALA A 56 -8.11 13.02 1.76
N VAL A 57 -6.87 12.56 1.93
CA VAL A 57 -6.55 11.18 2.29
C VAL A 57 -6.19 11.12 3.76
N ALA A 58 -7.00 10.44 4.56
CA ALA A 58 -6.67 10.23 5.96
C ALA A 58 -5.37 9.42 6.09
N PRO A 59 -4.46 9.80 6.99
CA PRO A 59 -3.15 9.14 7.12
C PRO A 59 -3.28 7.66 7.48
N ASN A 60 -4.35 7.27 8.19
CA ASN A 60 -4.65 5.90 8.56
C ASN A 60 -5.57 5.14 7.59
N LEU A 61 -5.96 5.75 6.45
CA LEU A 61 -6.79 5.09 5.44
C LEU A 61 -5.97 4.03 4.70
N LEU A 62 -6.42 2.78 4.70
CA LEU A 62 -5.84 1.66 3.97
C LEU A 62 -6.33 1.60 2.52
N PRO A 63 -5.63 0.85 1.64
CA PRO A 63 -6.04 0.63 0.25
C PRO A 63 -7.44 0.03 0.09
N ASN A 64 -7.90 -0.79 1.04
CA ASN A 64 -9.26 -1.37 1.00
C ASN A 64 -10.36 -0.40 1.47
N GLY A 65 -10.03 0.85 1.80
CA GLY A 65 -10.98 1.85 2.27
C GLY A 65 -11.26 1.82 3.78
N LYS A 66 -10.70 0.87 4.53
CA LYS A 66 -10.79 0.83 6.00
C LYS A 66 -9.73 1.73 6.63
N LYS A 67 -9.94 2.13 7.89
CA LYS A 67 -8.96 2.87 8.69
C LYS A 67 -8.39 1.96 9.78
N ILE A 68 -7.14 2.19 10.18
CA ILE A 68 -6.49 1.55 11.34
C ILE A 68 -6.32 2.52 12.50
#